data_AF-A0A3M2DIG9-F1
#
_entry.id   AF-A0A3M2DIG9-F1
#
_cell.length_a   1.000
_cell.length_b   1.000
_cell.length_c   1.000
_cell.angle_alpha   90.00
_cell.angle_beta   90.00
_cell.angle_gamma   90.00
#
_symmetry.space_group_name_H-M   'P 1'
#
loop_
_entity.id
_entity.type
_entity.pdbx_description
1 polymer ?
#
loop_
_entity_poly.entity_id
_entity_poly.type
_entity_poly.pdbx_seq_one_letter_code
_entity_poly.pdbx_strand_id
1 'polypeptide(L)'
;MASIDATAAGSGAVNAPYRMCRFTGLKVDQAAETLIKVNAVTAVIFLAIGGLMGLGVALTRWPAIQILPPEWFYLVLTGHGANVLLFWIIFFEIAVLYFASAILLGSRLAAPKVAWLAYVLMVAGALMANYAVLRGDSTVMFTSYVPMQASQWFYLGLIIFAVGALIGVMEFFATLVVAKAENTYEGSVPLVTFGAITAAIIAVFTLASG
;
A
#
# COMPACT_ATOMS: atom_id res chain seq x y z
N MET A 1 49.04 0.20 0.47
CA MET A 1 48.78 -1.24 0.70
C MET A 1 47.31 -1.46 0.35
N ALA A 2 47.09 -2.16 -0.77
CA ALA A 2 45.83 -2.62 -1.37
C ALA A 2 44.73 -1.58 -1.69
N SER A 3 44.87 -0.95 -2.86
CA SER A 3 43.74 -0.60 -3.72
C SER A 3 42.93 -1.87 -4.01
N ILE A 4 41.66 -1.89 -3.62
CA ILE A 4 40.75 -2.99 -3.99
C ILE A 4 40.11 -2.61 -5.32
N ASP A 5 40.38 -3.48 -6.28
CA ASP A 5 40.06 -3.37 -7.69
C ASP A 5 38.58 -3.14 -7.95
N ALA A 6 38.30 -2.07 -8.67
CA ALA A 6 37.04 -1.81 -9.32
C ALA A 6 36.91 -2.70 -10.57
N THR A 7 36.68 -3.99 -10.39
CA THR A 7 36.35 -4.90 -11.50
C THR A 7 35.29 -5.92 -11.10
N ALA A 8 34.05 -5.45 -11.02
CA ALA A 8 32.84 -6.26 -11.25
C ALA A 8 31.64 -5.33 -11.52
N ALA A 9 31.82 -4.32 -12.38
CA ALA A 9 30.68 -3.55 -12.89
C ALA A 9 29.98 -4.39 -13.95
N GLY A 10 29.00 -5.20 -13.51
CA GLY A 10 28.01 -5.78 -14.40
C GLY A 10 27.34 -4.67 -15.20
N SER A 11 27.54 -4.69 -16.50
CA SER A 11 27.01 -3.75 -17.47
C SER A 11 25.47 -3.74 -17.45
N GLY A 12 24.89 -2.68 -16.90
CA GLY A 12 23.44 -2.47 -16.81
C GLY A 12 22.97 -1.71 -15.57
N ALA A 13 23.86 -1.41 -14.61
CA ALA A 13 23.48 -0.68 -13.39
C ALA A 13 23.06 0.76 -13.72
N VAL A 14 21.75 1.00 -13.74
CA VAL A 14 21.18 2.35 -13.62
C VAL A 14 21.73 2.93 -12.30
N ASN A 15 22.46 4.05 -12.38
CA ASN A 15 22.95 4.76 -11.20
C ASN A 15 21.75 5.30 -10.40
N ALA A 16 21.21 4.48 -9.49
CA ALA A 16 20.18 4.90 -8.56
C ALA A 16 20.80 5.80 -7.48
N PRO A 17 20.20 6.96 -7.16
CA PRO A 17 20.74 7.84 -6.14
C PRO A 17 20.43 7.28 -4.75
N TYR A 18 21.49 6.98 -3.97
CA TYR A 18 21.39 6.46 -2.61
C TYR A 18 21.81 7.50 -1.57
N ARG A 19 21.26 7.39 -0.36
CA ARG A 19 21.79 8.05 0.84
C ARG A 19 22.05 7.04 1.96
N MET A 20 22.99 7.33 2.84
CA MET A 20 23.18 6.56 4.06
C MET A 20 22.33 7.13 5.20
N CYS A 21 21.59 6.29 5.92
CA CYS A 21 20.84 6.73 7.09
C CYS A 21 21.79 6.91 8.28
N ARG A 22 21.88 8.13 8.82
CA ARG A 22 22.74 8.46 9.97
C ARG A 22 22.44 7.69 11.25
N PHE A 23 21.22 7.18 11.40
CA PHE A 23 20.79 6.50 12.63
C PHE A 23 20.86 4.99 12.51
N THR A 24 20.44 4.42 11.38
CA THR A 24 20.37 2.97 11.18
C THR A 24 21.54 2.41 10.38
N GLY A 25 22.34 3.26 9.73
CA GLY A 25 23.40 2.84 8.81
C GLY A 25 22.90 2.22 7.51
N LEU A 26 21.58 2.14 7.29
CA LEU A 26 21.01 1.53 6.08
C LEU A 26 21.30 2.37 4.83
N LYS A 27 21.55 1.68 3.72
CA LYS A 27 21.62 2.25 2.38
C LYS A 27 20.20 2.45 1.85
N VAL A 28 19.83 3.71 1.60
CA VAL A 28 18.45 4.11 1.26
C VAL A 28 18.41 4.59 -0.18
N ASP A 29 17.69 3.86 -1.04
CA ASP A 29 17.33 4.31 -2.38
C ASP A 29 16.31 5.46 -2.30
N GLN A 30 16.57 6.58 -2.97
CA GLN A 30 15.71 7.77 -2.89
C GLN A 30 14.33 7.55 -3.52
N ALA A 31 14.24 6.75 -4.57
CA ALA A 31 12.97 6.45 -5.22
C ALA A 31 12.08 5.60 -4.30
N ALA A 32 12.64 4.52 -3.74
CA ALA A 32 11.99 3.72 -2.70
C ALA A 32 11.56 4.59 -1.52
N GLU A 33 12.46 5.42 -0.96
CA GLU A 33 12.13 6.29 0.17
C GLU A 33 10.94 7.21 -0.11
N THR A 34 10.90 7.81 -1.30
CA THR A 34 9.81 8.71 -1.69
C THR A 34 8.49 7.94 -1.78
N LEU A 35 8.49 6.79 -2.45
CA LEU A 35 7.31 5.95 -2.60
C LEU A 35 6.82 5.38 -1.28
N ILE A 36 7.74 5.00 -0.38
CA ILE A 36 7.41 4.58 0.99
C ILE A 36 6.70 5.72 1.73
N LYS A 37 7.24 6.94 1.68
CA LYS A 37 6.66 8.11 2.36
C LYS A 37 5.27 8.44 1.84
N VAL A 38 5.08 8.53 0.52
CA VAL A 38 3.77 8.88 -0.04
C VAL A 38 2.72 7.82 0.26
N ASN A 39 3.07 6.53 0.16
CA ASN A 39 2.16 5.46 0.56
C ASN A 39 1.84 5.54 2.05
N ALA A 40 2.85 5.59 2.94
CA ALA A 40 2.65 5.65 4.38
C ALA A 40 1.84 6.88 4.84
N VAL A 41 2.09 8.06 4.27
CA VAL A 41 1.32 9.27 4.59
C VAL A 41 -0.12 9.14 4.10
N THR A 42 -0.33 8.65 2.88
CA THR A 42 -1.68 8.40 2.33
C THR A 42 -2.44 7.41 3.22
N ALA A 43 -1.76 6.35 3.66
CA ALA A 43 -2.27 5.35 4.55
C ALA A 43 -2.76 5.97 5.88
N VAL A 44 -1.96 6.84 6.51
CA VAL A 44 -2.34 7.57 7.73
C VAL A 44 -3.52 8.52 7.51
N ILE A 45 -3.60 9.18 6.35
CA ILE A 45 -4.76 10.03 6.00
C ILE A 45 -6.04 9.20 5.95
N PHE A 46 -6.00 8.04 5.29
CA PHE A 46 -7.14 7.12 5.24
C PHE A 46 -7.51 6.55 6.61
N LEU A 47 -6.52 6.25 7.46
CA LEU A 47 -6.75 5.87 8.85
C LEU A 47 -7.43 6.99 9.64
N ALA A 48 -7.01 8.25 9.46
CA ALA A 48 -7.62 9.37 10.15
C ALA A 48 -9.07 9.59 9.70
N ILE A 49 -9.34 9.59 8.39
CA ILE A 49 -10.69 9.73 7.84
C ILE A 49 -11.58 8.58 8.30
N GLY A 50 -11.14 7.34 8.08
CA GLY A 50 -11.88 6.14 8.47
C GLY A 50 -12.07 6.04 9.98
N GLY A 51 -11.08 6.42 10.77
CA GLY A 51 -11.14 6.47 12.24
C GLY A 51 -12.16 7.48 12.76
N LEU A 52 -12.24 8.67 12.17
CA LEU A 52 -13.26 9.68 12.51
C LEU A 52 -14.67 9.18 12.16
N MET A 53 -14.83 8.52 11.01
CA MET A 53 -16.09 7.87 10.64
C MET A 53 -16.48 6.78 11.64
N GLY A 54 -15.51 5.95 12.05
CA GLY A 54 -15.70 4.91 13.06
C GLY A 54 -16.09 5.47 14.44
N LEU A 55 -15.49 6.59 14.85
CA LEU A 55 -15.89 7.32 16.05
C LEU A 55 -17.34 7.81 15.94
N GLY A 56 -17.75 8.31 14.75
CA GLY A 56 -19.13 8.69 14.46
C GLY A 56 -20.12 7.54 14.66
N VAL A 57 -19.78 6.35 14.15
CA VAL A 57 -20.54 5.11 14.33
C VAL A 57 -20.60 4.72 15.81
N ALA A 58 -19.46 4.68 16.51
CA ALA A 58 -19.38 4.25 17.90
C ALA A 58 -20.19 5.18 18.82
N LEU A 59 -20.06 6.50 18.63
CA LEU A 59 -20.83 7.49 19.38
C LEU A 59 -22.31 7.32 19.11
N THR A 60 -22.76 7.07 17.87
CA THR A 60 -24.18 6.87 17.55
C THR A 60 -24.76 5.59 18.15
N ARG A 61 -23.92 4.58 18.41
CA ARG A 61 -24.31 3.32 19.07
C ARG A 61 -24.39 3.44 20.58
N TRP A 62 -23.91 4.53 21.18
CA TRP A 62 -23.99 4.77 22.62
C TRP A 62 -25.41 5.23 22.99
N PRO A 63 -26.13 4.57 23.92
CA PRO A 63 -27.47 5.03 24.34
C PRO A 63 -27.60 6.51 24.74
N ALA A 64 -26.53 7.15 25.22
CA ALA A 64 -26.56 8.55 25.66
C ALA A 64 -26.28 9.55 24.52
N ILE A 65 -25.68 9.12 23.41
CA ILE A 65 -25.22 9.99 22.32
C ILE A 65 -25.69 9.38 20.99
N GLN A 66 -26.40 10.13 20.16
CA GLN A 66 -26.91 9.62 18.88
C GLN A 66 -26.70 10.66 17.78
N ILE A 67 -25.44 10.86 17.41
CA ILE A 67 -25.01 12.01 16.60
C ILE A 67 -25.29 11.87 15.10
N LEU A 68 -25.47 10.64 14.57
CA LEU A 68 -25.78 10.40 13.17
C LEU A 68 -27.25 9.97 13.01
N PRO A 69 -28.03 10.60 12.11
CA PRO A 69 -29.32 10.07 11.70
C PRO A 69 -29.15 8.77 10.88
N PRO A 70 -30.21 7.97 10.71
CA PRO A 70 -30.12 6.62 10.13
C PRO A 70 -29.47 6.55 8.73
N GLU A 71 -29.78 7.51 7.85
CA GLU A 71 -29.23 7.56 6.49
C GLU A 71 -27.72 7.83 6.49
N TRP A 72 -27.25 8.69 7.39
CA TRP A 72 -25.82 8.97 7.55
C TRP A 72 -25.11 7.83 8.28
N PHE A 73 -25.78 7.11 9.18
CA PHE A 73 -25.17 6.00 9.91
C PHE A 73 -24.62 4.93 8.97
N TYR A 74 -25.41 4.47 7.99
CA TYR A 74 -24.97 3.41 7.06
C TYR A 74 -23.94 3.89 6.04
N LEU A 75 -24.05 5.15 5.60
CA LEU A 75 -23.04 5.78 4.75
C LEU A 75 -21.69 5.87 5.46
N VAL A 76 -21.70 6.41 6.68
CA VAL A 76 -20.49 6.57 7.50
C VAL A 76 -19.91 5.20 7.88
N LEU A 77 -20.74 4.21 8.18
CA LEU A 77 -20.29 2.83 8.44
C LEU A 77 -19.62 2.21 7.21
N THR A 78 -20.19 2.41 6.02
CA THR A 78 -19.59 1.91 4.77
C THR A 78 -18.24 2.56 4.52
N GLY A 79 -18.16 3.89 4.63
CA GLY A 79 -16.90 4.60 4.44
C GLY A 79 -15.87 4.28 5.53
N HIS A 80 -16.27 4.07 6.78
CA HIS A 80 -15.36 3.59 7.83
C HIS A 80 -14.69 2.27 7.43
N GLY A 81 -15.52 1.27 7.05
CA GLY A 81 -15.03 -0.04 6.63
C GLY A 81 -14.07 0.05 5.45
N ALA A 82 -14.45 0.77 4.38
CA ALA A 82 -13.60 0.92 3.19
C ALA A 82 -12.27 1.63 3.51
N ASN A 83 -12.31 2.74 4.26
CA ASN A 83 -11.11 3.53 4.54
C ASN A 83 -10.14 2.83 5.50
N VAL A 84 -10.63 2.11 6.52
CA VAL A 84 -9.75 1.45 7.51
C VAL A 84 -9.30 0.06 7.05
N LEU A 85 -10.18 -0.74 6.46
CA LEU A 85 -9.88 -2.15 6.15
C LEU A 85 -9.34 -2.37 4.73
N LEU A 86 -9.58 -1.45 3.79
CA LEU A 86 -9.00 -1.52 2.44
C LEU A 86 -7.90 -0.48 2.28
N PHE A 87 -8.26 0.80 2.28
CA PHE A 87 -7.34 1.83 1.79
C PHE A 87 -6.16 2.02 2.74
N TRP A 88 -6.41 2.23 4.04
CA TRP A 88 -5.36 2.33 5.05
C TRP A 88 -4.42 1.12 5.00
N ILE A 89 -4.93 -0.09 5.23
CA ILE A 89 -4.11 -1.31 5.35
C ILE A 89 -3.28 -1.53 4.10
N ILE A 90 -3.87 -1.41 2.90
CA ILE A 90 -3.16 -1.73 1.67
C ILE A 90 -2.14 -0.64 1.31
N PHE A 91 -2.43 0.65 1.48
CA PHE A 91 -1.39 1.69 1.31
C PHE A 91 -0.22 1.47 2.28
N PHE A 92 -0.50 1.05 3.52
CA PHE A 92 0.55 0.73 4.48
C PHE A 92 1.36 -0.49 4.07
N GLU A 93 0.68 -1.54 3.62
CA GLU A 93 1.29 -2.77 3.16
C GLU A 93 2.29 -2.47 2.04
N ILE A 94 1.90 -1.71 1.01
CA ILE A 94 2.82 -1.31 -0.08
C ILE A 94 4.04 -0.54 0.44
N ALA A 95 3.85 0.37 1.40
CA ALA A 95 4.97 1.07 2.04
C ALA A 95 5.93 0.10 2.77
N VAL A 96 5.37 -0.86 3.51
CA VAL A 96 6.13 -1.91 4.21
C VAL A 96 6.86 -2.80 3.23
N LEU A 97 6.22 -3.22 2.13
CA LEU A 97 6.84 -4.05 1.10
C LEU A 97 8.06 -3.35 0.50
N TYR A 98 7.92 -2.09 0.06
CA TYR A 98 9.04 -1.33 -0.51
C TYR A 98 10.18 -1.11 0.49
N PHE A 99 9.85 -0.90 1.77
CA PHE A 99 10.85 -0.81 2.82
C PHE A 99 11.56 -2.16 3.02
N ALA A 100 10.80 -3.25 3.12
CA ALA A 100 11.30 -4.57 3.42
C ALA A 100 12.11 -5.20 2.27
N SER A 101 11.94 -4.72 1.03
CA SER A 101 12.79 -5.06 -0.10
C SER A 101 13.95 -4.08 -0.25
N ALA A 102 13.73 -2.89 -0.82
CA ALA A 102 14.81 -1.99 -1.23
C ALA A 102 15.68 -1.53 -0.06
N ILE A 103 15.06 -1.10 1.05
CA ILE A 103 15.79 -0.47 2.15
C ILE A 103 16.49 -1.52 3.03
N LEU A 104 15.80 -2.60 3.41
CA LEU A 104 16.38 -3.63 4.25
C LEU A 104 17.41 -4.50 3.53
N LEU A 105 17.26 -4.71 2.22
CA LEU A 105 18.25 -5.45 1.43
C LEU A 105 19.32 -4.54 0.83
N GLY A 106 19.25 -3.21 1.03
CA GLY A 106 20.21 -2.26 0.48
C GLY A 106 20.26 -2.21 -1.06
N SER A 107 19.17 -2.57 -1.72
CA SER A 107 19.02 -2.58 -3.18
C SER A 107 18.25 -1.35 -3.67
N ARG A 108 18.30 -1.10 -4.98
CA ARG A 108 17.41 -0.11 -5.62
C ARG A 108 16.03 -0.72 -5.82
N LEU A 109 15.03 0.14 -5.89
CA LEU A 109 13.71 -0.23 -6.39
C LEU A 109 13.81 -0.66 -7.87
N ALA A 110 13.07 -1.71 -8.26
CA ALA A 110 13.23 -2.34 -9.57
C ALA A 110 12.79 -1.44 -10.74
N ALA A 111 11.57 -0.89 -10.67
CA ALA A 111 10.95 -0.03 -11.65
C ALA A 111 10.13 1.10 -10.99
N PRO A 112 10.79 2.19 -10.51
CA PRO A 112 10.12 3.31 -9.85
C PRO A 112 8.95 3.93 -10.60
N LYS A 113 9.00 3.98 -11.94
CA LYS A 113 7.91 4.53 -12.76
C LYS A 113 6.64 3.67 -12.68
N VAL A 114 6.80 2.36 -12.62
CA VAL A 114 5.69 1.40 -12.47
C VAL A 114 5.12 1.49 -11.05
N ALA A 115 5.98 1.64 -10.04
CA ALA A 115 5.57 1.89 -8.67
C ALA A 115 4.75 3.18 -8.50
N TRP A 116 5.10 4.25 -9.23
CA TRP A 116 4.28 5.47 -9.28
C TRP A 116 2.94 5.26 -9.96
N LEU A 117 2.89 4.49 -11.05
CA LEU A 117 1.62 4.12 -11.68
C LEU A 117 0.73 3.34 -10.70
N ALA A 118 1.28 2.36 -9.98
CA ALA A 118 0.57 1.63 -8.93
C ALA A 118 -0.05 2.57 -7.90
N TYR A 119 0.76 3.50 -7.36
CA TYR A 119 0.29 4.49 -6.39
C TYR A 119 -0.84 5.37 -6.94
N VAL A 120 -0.72 5.87 -8.18
CA VAL A 120 -1.75 6.71 -8.81
C VAL A 120 -3.05 5.93 -9.02
N LEU A 121 -2.97 4.68 -9.46
CA LEU A 121 -4.14 3.81 -9.59
C LEU A 121 -4.82 3.60 -8.22
N MET A 122 -4.05 3.29 -7.18
CA MET A 122 -4.59 3.16 -5.82
C MET A 122 -5.27 4.46 -5.36
N VAL A 123 -4.64 5.63 -5.52
CA VAL A 123 -5.26 6.90 -5.12
C VAL A 123 -6.55 7.16 -5.92
N ALA A 124 -6.53 6.98 -7.23
CA ALA A 124 -7.71 7.19 -8.08
C ALA A 124 -8.85 6.24 -7.71
N GLY A 125 -8.56 4.95 -7.49
CA GLY A 125 -9.54 3.96 -7.08
C GLY A 125 -10.16 4.26 -5.72
N ALA A 126 -9.34 4.61 -4.74
CA ALA A 126 -9.79 4.95 -3.38
C ALA A 126 -10.65 6.22 -3.37
N LEU A 127 -10.29 7.25 -4.14
CA LEU A 127 -11.07 8.47 -4.28
C LEU A 127 -12.40 8.22 -5.00
N MET A 128 -12.40 7.41 -6.06
CA MET A 128 -13.61 7.05 -6.79
C MET A 128 -14.60 6.27 -5.91
N ALA A 129 -14.10 5.29 -5.14
CA ALA A 129 -14.92 4.51 -4.22
C ALA A 129 -15.48 5.39 -3.09
N ASN A 130 -14.66 6.26 -2.48
CA ASN A 130 -15.13 7.20 -1.46
C ASN A 130 -16.16 8.18 -2.02
N TYR A 131 -15.96 8.70 -3.23
CA TYR A 131 -16.92 9.58 -3.88
C TYR A 131 -18.28 8.89 -4.07
N ALA A 132 -18.30 7.64 -4.53
CA ALA A 132 -19.54 6.87 -4.66
C ALA A 132 -20.25 6.68 -3.30
N VAL A 133 -19.49 6.35 -2.25
CA VAL A 133 -20.06 6.25 -0.89
C VAL A 133 -20.64 7.59 -0.42
N LEU A 134 -19.89 8.69 -0.55
CA LEU A 134 -20.31 10.02 -0.10
C LEU A 134 -21.47 10.62 -0.92
N ARG A 135 -21.63 10.19 -2.17
CA ARG A 135 -22.78 10.53 -3.01
C ARG A 135 -24.07 9.88 -2.50
N GLY A 136 -23.96 8.84 -1.69
CA GLY A 136 -25.09 8.15 -1.06
C GLY A 136 -25.71 7.03 -1.91
N ASP A 137 -25.16 6.72 -3.08
CA ASP A 137 -25.63 5.64 -3.96
C ASP A 137 -24.88 4.31 -3.76
N SER A 138 -24.02 4.23 -2.74
CA SER A 138 -23.18 3.07 -2.42
C SER A 138 -23.07 2.78 -0.92
N THR A 139 -24.19 2.74 -0.19
CA THR A 139 -24.23 2.38 1.24
C THR A 139 -24.32 0.86 1.45
N VAL A 140 -23.23 0.15 1.20
CA VAL A 140 -23.22 -1.34 1.11
C VAL A 140 -22.47 -2.04 2.25
N MET A 141 -22.08 -1.30 3.28
CA MET A 141 -21.20 -1.76 4.36
C MET A 141 -19.86 -2.29 3.81
N PHE A 142 -19.01 -2.86 4.66
CA PHE A 142 -17.70 -3.36 4.23
C PHE A 142 -17.80 -4.57 3.28
N THR A 143 -18.74 -5.48 3.53
CA THR A 143 -18.82 -6.77 2.81
C THR A 143 -19.47 -6.69 1.44
N SER A 144 -20.19 -5.60 1.12
CA SER A 144 -20.84 -5.40 -0.18
C SER A 144 -21.68 -6.60 -0.63
N TYR A 145 -22.52 -7.12 0.28
CA TYR A 145 -23.29 -8.35 0.03
C TYR A 145 -24.27 -8.18 -1.14
N VAL A 146 -24.34 -9.17 -2.03
CA VAL A 146 -24.91 -9.07 -3.39
C VAL A 146 -26.30 -8.42 -3.47
N PRO A 147 -27.30 -8.73 -2.64
CA PRO A 147 -28.60 -8.05 -2.66
C PRO A 147 -28.55 -6.53 -2.45
N MET A 148 -27.53 -5.99 -1.76
CA MET A 148 -27.30 -4.54 -1.62
C MET A 148 -26.32 -4.07 -2.69
N GLN A 149 -26.86 -3.55 -3.79
CA GLN A 149 -26.08 -3.07 -4.93
C GLN A 149 -25.50 -1.67 -4.66
N ALA A 150 -24.23 -1.49 -4.99
CA ALA A 150 -23.58 -0.18 -5.05
C ALA A 150 -23.62 0.38 -6.47
N SER A 151 -23.30 1.67 -6.63
CA SER A 151 -23.07 2.23 -7.96
C SER A 151 -21.90 1.54 -8.68
N GLN A 152 -21.94 1.54 -10.01
CA GLN A 152 -20.87 0.98 -10.85
C GLN A 152 -19.50 1.63 -10.58
N TRP A 153 -19.51 2.91 -10.19
CA TRP A 153 -18.30 3.66 -9.84
C TRP A 153 -17.63 3.15 -8.57
N PHE A 154 -18.40 2.64 -7.61
CA PHE A 154 -17.83 2.01 -6.41
C PHE A 154 -17.04 0.76 -6.79
N TYR A 155 -17.62 -0.14 -7.58
CA TYR A 155 -16.96 -1.36 -8.03
C TYR A 155 -15.75 -1.07 -8.91
N LEU A 156 -15.87 -0.14 -9.87
CA LEU A 156 -14.75 0.28 -10.70
C LEU A 156 -13.61 0.87 -9.85
N GLY A 157 -13.93 1.69 -8.85
CA GLY A 157 -12.95 2.25 -7.92
C GLY A 157 -12.18 1.17 -7.17
N LEU A 158 -12.88 0.14 -6.66
CA LEU A 158 -12.24 -0.99 -6.00
C LEU A 158 -11.36 -1.82 -6.94
N ILE A 159 -11.80 -2.04 -8.19
CA ILE A 159 -11.00 -2.78 -9.20
C ILE A 159 -9.73 -2.00 -9.55
N ILE A 160 -9.84 -0.70 -9.82
CA ILE A 160 -8.69 0.16 -10.12
C ILE A 160 -7.71 0.15 -8.93
N PHE A 161 -8.23 0.23 -7.70
CA PHE A 161 -7.42 0.13 -6.49
C PHE A 161 -6.68 -1.21 -6.40
N ALA A 162 -7.39 -2.33 -6.59
CA ALA A 162 -6.83 -3.68 -6.54
C ALA A 162 -5.75 -3.90 -7.61
N VAL A 163 -5.95 -3.41 -8.83
CA VAL A 163 -4.94 -3.47 -9.90
C VAL A 163 -3.71 -2.66 -9.51
N GLY A 164 -3.89 -1.45 -8.96
CA GLY A 164 -2.78 -0.65 -8.44
C GLY A 164 -2.00 -1.39 -7.35
N ALA A 165 -2.69 -1.99 -6.37
CA ALA A 165 -2.08 -2.77 -5.30
C ALA A 165 -1.31 -3.98 -5.85
N LEU A 166 -1.88 -4.74 -6.79
CA LEU A 166 -1.22 -5.87 -7.45
C LEU A 166 0.09 -5.44 -8.13
N ILE A 167 0.07 -4.33 -8.88
CA ILE A 167 1.29 -3.79 -9.50
C ILE A 167 2.32 -3.44 -8.42
N GLY A 168 1.89 -2.83 -7.32
CA GLY A 168 2.75 -2.52 -6.17
C GLY A 168 3.39 -3.76 -5.54
N VAL A 169 2.64 -4.85 -5.42
CA VAL A 169 3.16 -6.13 -4.92
C VAL A 169 4.11 -6.79 -5.92
N MET A 170 3.83 -6.72 -7.22
CA MET A 170 4.73 -7.22 -8.26
C MET A 170 6.07 -6.45 -8.28
N GLU A 171 6.02 -5.15 -8.02
CA GLU A 171 7.23 -4.32 -7.86
C GLU A 171 8.09 -4.78 -6.67
N PHE A 172 7.46 -5.19 -5.57
CA PHE A 172 8.18 -5.78 -4.44
C PHE A 172 8.92 -7.06 -4.84
N PHE A 173 8.27 -8.00 -5.52
CA PHE A 173 8.92 -9.22 -6.00
C PHE A 173 10.04 -8.92 -7.00
N ALA A 174 9.83 -8.00 -7.93
CA ALA A 174 10.87 -7.55 -8.86
C ALA A 174 12.09 -6.97 -8.11
N THR A 175 11.86 -6.22 -7.04
CA THR A 175 12.91 -5.65 -6.20
C THR A 175 13.72 -6.72 -5.45
N LEU A 176 13.08 -7.83 -5.03
CA LEU A 176 13.80 -8.99 -4.47
C LEU A 176 14.71 -9.66 -5.51
N VAL A 177 14.23 -9.79 -6.75
CA VAL A 177 15.05 -10.32 -7.86
C VAL A 177 16.25 -9.41 -8.13
N VAL A 178 16.04 -8.09 -8.13
CA VAL A 178 17.12 -7.10 -8.26
C VAL A 178 18.12 -7.20 -7.11
N ALA A 179 17.66 -7.26 -5.86
CA ALA A 179 18.52 -7.40 -4.69
C ALA A 179 19.41 -8.66 -4.78
N LYS A 180 18.84 -9.77 -5.24
CA LYS A 180 19.59 -11.01 -5.45
C LYS A 180 20.58 -10.90 -6.61
N ALA A 181 20.18 -10.32 -7.73
CA ALA A 181 21.03 -10.14 -8.91
C ALA A 181 22.21 -9.19 -8.65
N GLU A 182 22.00 -8.17 -7.80
CA GLU A 182 23.01 -7.20 -7.39
C GLU A 182 23.85 -7.68 -6.18
N ASN A 183 23.61 -8.90 -5.69
CA ASN A 183 24.29 -9.51 -4.53
C ASN A 183 24.31 -8.59 -3.29
N THR A 184 23.19 -7.93 -3.00
CA THR A 184 23.11 -6.95 -1.90
C THR A 184 22.97 -7.60 -0.52
N TYR A 185 22.76 -8.91 -0.47
CA TYR A 185 22.71 -9.73 0.75
C TYR A 185 23.20 -11.15 0.47
N GLU A 186 23.66 -11.84 1.53
CA GLU A 186 24.08 -13.24 1.48
C GLU A 186 23.17 -14.14 2.32
N GLY A 187 23.02 -15.39 1.91
CA GLY A 187 22.17 -16.36 2.60
C GLY A 187 20.68 -16.05 2.50
N SER A 188 19.95 -16.27 3.60
CA SER A 188 18.51 -16.03 3.70
C SER A 188 18.20 -14.54 3.89
N VAL A 189 17.04 -14.10 3.41
CA VAL A 189 16.55 -12.74 3.65
C VAL A 189 16.29 -12.47 5.14
N PRO A 190 16.36 -11.21 5.61
CA PRO A 190 15.97 -10.86 6.97
C PRO A 190 14.54 -11.27 7.32
N LEU A 191 14.26 -11.54 8.60
CA LEU A 191 12.94 -12.00 9.07
C LEU A 191 11.79 -11.06 8.64
N VAL A 192 12.03 -9.75 8.67
CA VAL A 192 11.04 -8.74 8.23
C VAL A 192 10.75 -8.88 6.74
N THR A 193 11.77 -9.07 5.90
CA THR A 193 11.62 -9.33 4.47
C THR A 193 10.92 -10.66 4.22
N PHE A 194 11.21 -11.70 4.99
CA PHE A 194 10.49 -12.98 4.90
C PHE A 194 9.00 -12.82 5.21
N GLY A 195 8.65 -12.12 6.28
CA GLY A 195 7.24 -11.80 6.59
C GLY A 195 6.56 -10.98 5.48
N ALA A 196 7.28 -10.01 4.89
CA ALA A 196 6.81 -9.25 3.74
C ALA A 196 6.59 -10.13 2.50
N ILE A 197 7.44 -11.14 2.26
CA ILE A 197 7.24 -12.14 1.20
C ILE A 197 5.95 -12.93 1.44
N THR A 198 5.71 -13.40 2.66
CA THR A 198 4.47 -14.11 2.99
C THR A 198 3.24 -13.23 2.78
N ALA A 199 3.27 -11.98 3.23
CA ALA A 199 2.19 -11.01 3.02
C ALA A 199 1.94 -10.78 1.52
N ALA A 200 3.00 -10.52 0.75
CA ALA A 200 2.91 -10.32 -0.70
C ALA A 200 2.31 -11.53 -1.44
N ILE A 201 2.64 -12.76 -1.05
CA ILE A 201 2.05 -13.97 -1.63
C ILE A 201 0.54 -14.02 -1.35
N ILE A 202 0.13 -13.76 -0.10
CA ILE A 202 -1.28 -13.72 0.28
C ILE A 202 -2.00 -12.61 -0.49
N ALA A 203 -1.41 -11.42 -0.59
CA ALA A 203 -1.98 -10.29 -1.33
C ALA A 203 -2.21 -10.62 -2.81
N VAL A 204 -1.24 -11.25 -3.49
CA VAL A 204 -1.42 -11.70 -4.88
C VAL A 204 -2.55 -12.71 -4.98
N PHE A 205 -2.56 -13.73 -4.11
CA PHE A 205 -3.60 -14.76 -4.14
C PHE A 205 -4.98 -14.15 -3.95
N THR A 206 -5.18 -13.35 -2.90
CA THR A 206 -6.45 -12.71 -2.58
C THR A 206 -6.93 -11.78 -3.68
N LEU A 207 -6.07 -10.92 -4.23
CA LEU A 207 -6.48 -9.95 -5.25
C LEU A 207 -6.69 -10.60 -6.63
N ALA A 208 -5.99 -11.68 -6.95
CA ALA A 208 -6.11 -12.37 -8.23
C ALA A 208 -7.25 -13.40 -8.27
N SER A 209 -7.61 -14.00 -7.13
CA SER A 209 -8.66 -15.03 -7.08
C SER A 209 -10.09 -14.49 -6.98
N GLY A 210 -10.26 -13.24 -6.55
CA GLY A 210 -11.56 -12.65 -6.26
C GLY A 210 -12.02 -12.93 -4.83
#